data_AF-B0D686-F1
#
_entry.id   AF-B0D686-F1
#
_cell.length_a   1.000
_cell.length_b   1.000
_cell.length_c   1.000
_cell.angle_alpha   90.00
_cell.angle_beta   90.00
_cell.angle_gamma   90.00
#
_symmetry.space_group_name_H-M   'P 1'
#
loop_
_entity.id
_entity.type
_entity.pdbx_description
1 polymer ?
#
loop_
_entity_poly.entity_id
_entity_poly.type
_entity_poly.pdbx_seq_one_letter_code
_entity_poly.pdbx_strand_id
1 'polypeptide(L)'
;MAMYPEALQKAQAEIDAVVGINRLPDFNDRPYLQYVNAIIKETMRWQLVLPLGKRFFNVLLRLFNMAGFAHMATEDDEYDGYFITKGTAVIGAAWSILHDPEVFEAPEEFRPERYLKDGQIDPGVRDPVVAASGFGRRMCPGRYLSDNSLYSIVSSVLAVYNVNAPVDELGKPKQLEANYTSGFLSYPLPFNCTIEPRSKAAEFLIRGLSD
;
A
#
# COMPACT_ATOMS: atom_id res chain seq x y z
N MET A 1 7.01 -4.58 5.28
CA MET A 1 8.01 -4.52 6.37
C MET A 1 8.64 -5.88 6.62
N ALA A 2 7.98 -6.83 7.31
CA ALA A 2 8.57 -8.15 7.62
C ALA A 2 9.06 -8.95 6.39
N MET A 3 8.36 -8.84 5.25
CA MET A 3 8.72 -9.48 3.98
C MET A 3 9.90 -8.82 3.25
N TYR A 4 10.18 -7.55 3.54
CA TYR A 4 11.11 -6.71 2.77
C TYR A 4 12.05 -5.95 3.73
N PRO A 5 12.98 -6.67 4.40
CA PRO A 5 13.87 -6.08 5.40
C PRO A 5 14.78 -4.99 4.83
N GLU A 6 15.20 -5.11 3.56
CA GLU A 6 16.03 -4.10 2.90
C GLU A 6 15.30 -2.76 2.74
N ALA A 7 14.02 -2.79 2.33
CA ALA A 7 13.21 -1.58 2.24
C ALA A 7 12.97 -0.96 3.64
N LEU A 8 12.76 -1.80 4.65
CA LEU A 8 12.65 -1.34 6.04
C LEU A 8 13.94 -0.63 6.50
N GLN A 9 15.11 -1.21 6.23
CA GLN A 9 16.40 -0.62 6.61
C GLN A 9 16.67 0.71 5.90
N LYS A 10 16.39 0.81 4.60
CA LYS A 10 16.52 2.07 3.85
C LYS A 10 15.62 3.18 4.42
N ALA A 11 14.37 2.85 4.72
CA ALA A 11 13.43 3.81 5.29
C ALA A 11 13.81 4.23 6.71
N GLN A 12 14.30 3.30 7.52
CA GLN A 12 14.85 3.58 8.84
C GLN A 12 16.06 4.53 8.76
N ALA A 13 16.99 4.28 7.84
CA ALA A 13 18.15 5.15 7.64
C ALA A 13 17.74 6.57 7.18
N GLU A 14 16.73 6.68 6.31
CA GLU A 14 16.16 7.97 5.92
C GLU A 14 15.57 8.72 7.11
N ILE A 15 14.75 8.04 7.94
CA ILE A 15 14.16 8.64 9.15
C ILE A 15 15.26 9.09 10.12
N ASP A 16 16.27 8.25 10.37
CA ASP A 16 17.36 8.60 11.28
C ASP A 16 18.15 9.82 10.78
N ALA A 17 18.31 9.98 9.46
CA ALA A 17 19.00 11.11 8.86
C ALA A 17 18.20 12.43 8.89
N VAL A 18 16.87 12.36 8.71
CA VAL A 18 15.99 13.54 8.62
C VAL A 18 15.47 13.96 10.00
N VAL A 19 14.98 12.99 10.78
CA VAL A 19 14.26 13.21 12.05
C VAL A 19 15.18 13.03 13.25
N GLY A 20 16.15 12.11 13.14
CA GLY A 20 16.97 11.66 14.26
C GLY A 20 16.24 10.64 15.15
N ILE A 21 16.81 10.40 16.34
CA ILE A 21 16.37 9.31 17.24
C ILE A 21 15.62 9.80 18.49
N ASN A 22 15.45 11.11 18.64
CA ASN A 22 14.97 11.74 19.89
C ASN A 22 13.47 12.09 19.87
N ARG A 23 12.79 11.94 18.73
CA ARG A 23 11.35 12.20 18.57
C ARG A 23 10.77 11.30 17.47
N LEU A 24 9.45 11.18 17.45
CA LEU A 24 8.75 10.57 16.33
C LEU A 24 8.67 11.53 15.13
N PRO A 25 8.59 10.99 13.89
CA PRO A 25 8.29 11.80 12.72
C PRO A 25 6.92 12.46 12.82
N ASP A 26 6.83 13.71 12.37
CA ASP A 26 5.57 14.44 12.24
C ASP A 26 5.30 14.82 10.77
N PHE A 27 4.21 15.55 10.50
CA PHE A 27 3.82 15.90 9.13
C PHE A 27 4.75 16.92 8.46
N ASN A 28 5.54 17.69 9.21
CA ASN A 28 6.54 18.61 8.65
C ASN A 28 7.75 17.86 8.08
N ASP A 29 8.01 16.64 8.55
CA ASP A 29 9.10 15.80 8.03
C ASP A 29 8.75 15.13 6.70
N ARG A 30 7.45 14.99 6.39
CA ARG A 30 6.95 14.22 5.23
C ARG A 30 7.58 14.63 3.89
N PRO A 31 7.79 15.92 3.58
CA PRO A 31 8.44 16.34 2.34
C PRO A 31 9.91 15.92 2.22
N TYR A 32 10.55 15.44 3.30
CA TYR A 32 11.94 15.02 3.31
C TYR A 32 12.09 13.49 3.41
N LEU A 33 11.02 12.77 3.76
CA LEU A 33 10.99 11.30 3.85
C LEU A 33 10.50 10.67 2.53
N GLN A 34 11.29 10.83 1.48
CA GLN A 34 10.95 10.42 0.10
C GLN A 34 10.79 8.91 -0.03
N TYR A 35 11.66 8.12 0.58
CA TYR A 35 11.60 6.66 0.57
C TYR A 35 10.40 6.14 1.39
N VAL A 36 10.07 6.77 2.52
CA VAL A 36 8.83 6.46 3.25
C VAL A 36 7.59 6.74 2.38
N ASN A 37 7.54 7.88 1.69
CA ASN A 37 6.44 8.17 0.76
C ASN A 37 6.37 7.15 -0.39
N ALA A 38 7.51 6.69 -0.89
CA ALA A 38 7.58 5.66 -1.91
C ALA A 38 7.05 4.30 -1.42
N ILE A 39 7.35 3.91 -0.17
CA ILE A 39 6.79 2.71 0.48
C ILE A 39 5.26 2.80 0.55
N ILE A 40 4.71 3.95 0.93
CA ILE A 40 3.26 4.15 1.05
C ILE A 40 2.60 3.99 -0.33
N LYS A 41 3.15 4.66 -1.35
CA LYS A 41 2.66 4.54 -2.73
C LYS A 41 2.72 3.09 -3.22
N GLU A 42 3.84 2.40 -3.03
CA GLU A 42 3.98 1.02 -3.46
C GLU A 42 3.06 0.07 -2.70
N THR A 43 2.82 0.32 -1.41
CA THR A 43 1.86 -0.46 -0.62
C THR A 43 0.43 -0.33 -1.19
N MET A 44 0.02 0.90 -1.53
CA MET A 44 -1.29 1.17 -2.14
C MET A 44 -1.43 0.58 -3.54
N ARG A 45 -0.34 0.52 -4.32
CA ARG A 45 -0.34 -0.09 -5.65
C ARG A 45 -0.38 -1.62 -5.60
N TRP A 46 0.50 -2.21 -4.80
CA TRP A 46 0.80 -3.64 -4.78
C TRP A 46 -0.36 -4.48 -4.24
N GLN A 47 -1.00 -4.04 -3.15
CA GLN A 47 -2.13 -4.76 -2.54
C GLN A 47 -3.29 -3.79 -2.30
N LEU A 48 -4.26 -3.81 -3.20
CA LEU A 48 -5.42 -2.94 -3.16
C LEU A 48 -6.39 -3.32 -2.03
N VAL A 49 -6.91 -2.31 -1.32
CA VAL A 49 -7.90 -2.47 -0.26
C VAL A 49 -9.22 -3.05 -0.79
N LEU A 50 -9.66 -2.60 -1.96
CA LEU A 50 -10.81 -3.16 -2.67
C LEU A 50 -10.31 -4.18 -3.69
N PRO A 51 -10.47 -5.48 -3.42
CA PRO A 51 -9.84 -6.49 -4.24
C PRO A 51 -10.67 -6.73 -5.50
N LEU A 52 -10.12 -6.31 -6.63
CA LEU A 52 -10.52 -6.77 -7.97
C LEU A 52 -9.46 -7.68 -8.61
N GLY A 53 -8.56 -8.30 -7.81
CA GLY A 53 -7.31 -8.91 -8.29
C GLY A 53 -6.92 -10.29 -7.72
N LYS A 54 -6.19 -11.04 -8.57
CA LYS A 54 -5.55 -12.38 -8.46
C LYS A 54 -6.33 -13.60 -7.95
N ARG A 55 -6.99 -13.56 -6.80
CA ARG A 55 -7.69 -14.75 -6.25
C ARG A 55 -9.13 -14.93 -6.74
N PHE A 56 -9.61 -14.05 -7.63
CA PHE A 56 -10.91 -14.15 -8.29
C PHE A 56 -10.88 -14.90 -9.64
N PHE A 57 -9.77 -15.58 -9.95
CA PHE A 57 -9.55 -16.22 -11.26
C PHE A 57 -10.18 -17.62 -11.41
N ASN A 58 -10.94 -18.11 -10.42
CA ASN A 58 -11.88 -19.21 -10.70
C ASN A 58 -13.12 -18.60 -11.35
N VAL A 59 -13.30 -18.90 -12.63
CA VAL A 59 -14.29 -18.32 -13.56
C VAL A 59 -15.72 -18.22 -12.99
N LEU A 60 -16.10 -19.13 -12.09
CA LEU A 60 -17.43 -19.15 -11.45
C LEU A 60 -17.66 -18.03 -10.41
N LEU A 61 -16.60 -17.55 -9.74
CA LEU A 61 -16.69 -16.47 -8.73
C LEU A 61 -16.62 -15.06 -9.35
N ARG A 62 -16.34 -14.95 -10.65
CA ARG A 62 -16.27 -13.67 -11.40
C ARG A 62 -17.62 -12.93 -11.45
N LEU A 63 -18.74 -13.64 -11.34
CA LEU A 63 -20.08 -13.04 -11.42
C LEU A 63 -20.65 -12.63 -10.05
N PHE A 64 -20.13 -13.17 -8.94
CA PHE A 64 -20.74 -13.01 -7.62
C PHE A 64 -19.95 -12.10 -6.65
N ASN A 65 -18.68 -11.80 -6.92
CA ASN A 65 -17.87 -10.90 -6.09
C ASN A 65 -17.36 -9.69 -6.90
N MET A 66 -18.29 -8.83 -7.33
CA MET A 66 -18.03 -7.50 -7.86
C MET A 66 -17.59 -6.51 -6.75
N ALA A 67 -16.45 -6.77 -6.09
CA ALA A 67 -15.97 -5.94 -4.98
C ALA A 67 -15.10 -4.76 -5.45
N GLY A 68 -15.62 -3.99 -6.39
CA GLY A 68 -15.34 -2.57 -6.53
C GLY A 68 -16.70 -1.87 -6.45
N PHE A 69 -16.78 -0.62 -6.00
CA PHE A 69 -18.07 0.08 -5.98
C PHE A 69 -18.62 0.14 -7.41
N ALA A 70 -19.56 -0.75 -7.75
CA ALA A 70 -20.13 -0.82 -9.08
C ALA A 70 -20.82 0.52 -9.36
N HIS A 71 -20.45 1.13 -10.47
CA HIS A 71 -21.16 2.25 -11.04
C HIS A 71 -22.31 1.71 -11.89
N MET A 72 -23.23 2.59 -12.27
CA MET A 72 -24.31 2.26 -13.18
C MET A 72 -24.46 3.39 -14.19
N ALA A 73 -24.58 3.04 -15.47
CA ALA A 73 -24.90 3.99 -16.53
C ALA A 73 -26.29 4.58 -16.28
N THR A 74 -26.39 5.90 -16.12
CA THR A 74 -27.68 6.58 -15.85
C THR A 74 -28.47 6.88 -17.12
N GLU A 75 -27.80 6.81 -18.27
CA GLU A 75 -28.31 6.97 -19.62
C GLU A 75 -27.49 6.07 -20.56
N ASP A 76 -27.95 5.95 -21.80
CA ASP A 76 -27.17 5.25 -22.83
C ASP A 76 -25.90 6.06 -23.12
N ASP A 77 -24.78 5.36 -23.29
CA ASP A 77 -23.46 5.95 -23.49
C ASP A 77 -22.63 5.13 -24.48
N GLU A 78 -21.50 5.66 -24.95
CA GLU A 78 -20.55 4.96 -25.81
C GLU A 78 -19.13 5.16 -25.29
N TYR A 79 -18.38 4.07 -25.14
CA TYR A 79 -16.98 4.09 -24.71
C TYR A 79 -16.12 3.26 -25.67
N ASP A 80 -15.12 3.86 -26.30
CA ASP A 80 -14.21 3.20 -27.27
C ASP A 80 -14.96 2.41 -28.37
N GLY A 81 -16.10 2.92 -28.85
CA GLY A 81 -16.94 2.27 -29.85
C GLY A 81 -17.88 1.18 -29.31
N TYR A 82 -17.89 0.96 -27.99
CA TYR A 82 -18.81 0.03 -27.32
C TYR A 82 -20.02 0.80 -26.77
N PHE A 83 -21.22 0.43 -27.23
CA PHE A 83 -22.46 0.97 -26.71
C PHE A 83 -22.79 0.39 -25.32
N ILE A 84 -23.00 1.28 -24.36
CA ILE A 84 -23.34 0.97 -22.97
C ILE A 84 -24.77 1.40 -22.72
N THR A 85 -25.68 0.44 -22.59
CA THR A 85 -27.08 0.73 -22.29
C THR A 85 -27.25 1.32 -20.89
N LYS A 86 -28.20 2.23 -20.73
CA LYS A 86 -28.71 2.70 -19.45
C LYS A 86 -29.01 1.52 -18.53
N GLY A 87 -28.60 1.62 -17.27
CA GLY A 87 -28.76 0.57 -16.26
C GLY A 87 -27.64 -0.47 -16.25
N THR A 88 -26.71 -0.43 -17.21
CA THR A 88 -25.53 -1.32 -17.18
C THR A 88 -24.64 -1.01 -15.98
N ALA A 89 -24.27 -2.06 -15.24
CA ALA A 89 -23.28 -1.98 -14.19
C ALA A 89 -21.87 -1.84 -14.78
N VAL A 90 -21.10 -0.89 -14.29
CA VAL A 90 -19.74 -0.58 -14.74
C VAL A 90 -18.78 -0.71 -13.57
N ILE A 91 -17.71 -1.47 -13.74
CA ILE A 91 -16.70 -1.70 -12.70
C ILE A 91 -15.35 -1.20 -13.22
N GLY A 92 -14.73 -0.27 -12.48
CA GLY A 92 -13.36 0.15 -12.78
C GLY A 92 -12.35 -0.93 -12.39
N ALA A 93 -11.56 -1.41 -13.35
CA ALA A 93 -10.57 -2.47 -13.15
C ALA A 93 -9.28 -1.96 -12.46
N ALA A 94 -9.41 -1.43 -11.24
CA ALA A 94 -8.31 -0.78 -10.51
C ALA A 94 -7.04 -1.64 -10.39
N TRP A 95 -7.18 -2.94 -10.13
CA TRP A 95 -6.04 -3.86 -10.07
C TRP A 95 -5.30 -3.93 -11.40
N SER A 96 -6.03 -4.03 -12.52
CA SER A 96 -5.44 -4.10 -13.86
C SER A 96 -4.71 -2.80 -14.20
N ILE A 97 -5.26 -1.64 -13.84
CA ILE A 97 -4.62 -0.33 -14.04
C ILE A 97 -3.29 -0.22 -13.26
N LEU A 98 -3.22 -0.78 -12.05
CA LEU A 98 -2.05 -0.70 -11.17
C LEU A 98 -1.06 -1.87 -11.33
N HIS A 99 -1.42 -2.85 -12.15
CA HIS A 99 -0.58 -4.03 -12.47
C HIS A 99 -0.36 -4.19 -13.98
N ASP A 100 -0.66 -3.16 -14.77
CA ASP A 100 -0.35 -3.13 -16.19
C ASP A 100 1.18 -3.16 -16.38
N PRO A 101 1.76 -4.22 -16.98
CA PRO A 101 3.19 -4.34 -17.15
C PRO A 101 3.79 -3.32 -18.13
N GLU A 102 2.97 -2.66 -18.96
CA GLU A 102 3.42 -1.57 -19.83
C GLU A 102 3.63 -0.26 -19.05
N VAL A 103 2.97 -0.13 -17.89
CA VAL A 103 3.04 1.06 -17.02
C VAL A 103 3.94 0.80 -15.81
N PHE A 104 3.83 -0.39 -15.21
CA PHE A 104 4.56 -0.81 -14.02
C PHE A 104 5.39 -2.06 -14.33
N GLU A 105 6.68 -1.87 -14.58
CA GLU A 105 7.63 -2.98 -14.74
C GLU A 105 7.61 -3.88 -13.48
N ALA A 106 7.60 -5.20 -13.69
CA ALA A 106 7.49 -6.21 -12.65
C ALA A 106 6.38 -5.86 -11.63
N PRO A 107 5.11 -5.79 -12.05
CA PRO A 107 4.02 -5.21 -11.24
C PRO A 107 3.71 -6.03 -9.98
N GLU A 108 4.15 -7.28 -9.94
CA GLU A 108 3.95 -8.19 -8.80
C GLU A 108 5.00 -8.04 -7.70
N GLU A 109 6.12 -7.39 -8.01
CA GLU A 109 7.17 -7.12 -7.05
C GLU A 109 6.84 -5.85 -6.26
N PHE A 110 6.95 -5.94 -4.94
CA PHE A 110 6.96 -4.78 -4.08
C PHE A 110 8.31 -4.07 -4.20
N ARG A 111 8.34 -2.95 -4.91
CA ARG A 111 9.57 -2.21 -5.22
C ARG A 111 9.37 -0.70 -5.05
N PRO A 112 9.50 -0.15 -3.82
CA PRO A 112 9.35 1.29 -3.55
C PRO A 112 10.20 2.18 -4.46
N GLU A 113 11.39 1.71 -4.85
CA GLU A 113 12.32 2.39 -5.75
C GLU A 113 11.69 2.80 -7.08
N ARG A 114 10.61 2.14 -7.52
CA ARG A 114 9.90 2.52 -8.75
C ARG A 114 9.32 3.92 -8.70
N TYR A 115 9.09 4.48 -7.51
CA TYR A 115 8.56 5.83 -7.33
C TYR A 115 9.65 6.87 -7.13
N LEU A 116 10.94 6.50 -7.24
CA LEU A 116 12.05 7.38 -6.94
C LEU A 116 12.91 7.63 -8.17
N LYS A 117 13.28 8.89 -8.37
CA LYS A 117 14.27 9.35 -9.34
C LYS A 117 15.18 10.36 -8.67
N ASP A 118 16.49 10.10 -8.69
CA ASP A 118 17.50 10.94 -8.03
C ASP A 118 17.20 11.21 -6.54
N GLY A 119 16.64 10.21 -5.85
CA GLY A 119 16.28 10.29 -4.42
C GLY A 119 15.01 11.10 -4.12
N GLN A 120 14.29 11.57 -5.13
CA GLN A 120 13.01 12.27 -4.99
C GLN A 120 11.87 11.45 -5.58
N ILE A 121 10.64 11.68 -5.13
CA ILE A 121 9.46 11.10 -5.76
C ILE A 121 9.40 11.52 -7.24
N ASP A 122 9.38 10.54 -8.14
CA ASP A 122 9.32 10.76 -9.58
C ASP A 122 7.89 11.12 -10.01
N PRO A 123 7.63 12.36 -10.47
CA PRO A 123 6.31 12.75 -10.96
C PRO A 123 5.92 12.04 -12.27
N GLY A 124 6.88 11.43 -12.98
CA GLY A 124 6.64 10.63 -14.18
C GLY A 124 5.99 9.27 -13.90
N VAL A 125 6.06 8.79 -12.66
CA VAL A 125 5.48 7.50 -12.27
C VAL A 125 4.03 7.70 -11.85
N ARG A 126 3.15 6.88 -12.41
CA ARG A 126 1.71 6.98 -12.16
C ARG A 126 1.40 6.80 -10.67
N ASP A 127 0.79 7.84 -10.08
CA ASP A 127 0.37 7.82 -8.69
C ASP A 127 -0.71 6.74 -8.47
N PRO A 128 -0.58 5.83 -7.49
CA PRO A 128 -1.56 4.78 -7.26
C PRO A 128 -2.96 5.31 -6.92
N VAL A 129 -3.09 6.54 -6.41
CA VAL A 129 -4.38 7.17 -6.07
C VAL A 129 -5.34 7.23 -7.27
N VAL A 130 -4.82 7.27 -8.50
CA VAL A 130 -5.63 7.28 -9.74
C VAL A 130 -6.62 6.11 -9.84
N ALA A 131 -6.34 5.00 -9.16
CA ALA A 131 -7.19 3.81 -9.16
C ALA A 131 -7.43 3.26 -7.74
N ALA A 132 -6.48 3.40 -6.82
CA ALA A 132 -6.59 2.88 -5.45
C ALA A 132 -7.71 3.56 -4.64
N SER A 133 -8.10 4.78 -5.00
CA SER A 133 -9.17 5.54 -4.33
C SER A 133 -10.50 5.54 -5.09
N GLY A 134 -10.64 4.76 -6.17
CA GLY A 134 -11.81 4.79 -7.05
C GLY A 134 -11.83 6.02 -7.98
N PHE A 135 -12.97 6.27 -8.63
CA PHE A 135 -13.04 7.12 -9.82
C PHE A 135 -14.11 8.22 -9.74
N GLY A 136 -13.81 9.38 -10.35
CA GLY A 136 -14.76 10.46 -10.60
C GLY A 136 -15.54 10.94 -9.37
N ARG A 137 -16.84 11.18 -9.55
CA ARG A 137 -17.75 11.69 -8.49
C ARG A 137 -17.90 10.77 -7.27
N ARG A 138 -17.47 9.51 -7.37
CA ARG A 138 -17.53 8.51 -6.29
C ARG A 138 -16.14 8.13 -5.77
N MET A 139 -15.11 8.90 -6.12
CA MET A 139 -13.78 8.73 -5.56
C MET A 139 -13.84 8.87 -4.03
N CYS A 140 -13.09 8.01 -3.33
CA CYS A 140 -13.09 7.90 -1.89
C CYS A 140 -12.89 9.28 -1.23
N PRO A 141 -13.87 9.76 -0.43
CA PRO A 141 -13.72 11.03 0.29
C PRO A 141 -12.66 10.94 1.40
N GLY A 142 -12.43 9.73 1.95
CA GLY A 142 -11.46 9.47 3.01
C GLY A 142 -10.01 9.35 2.54
N ARG A 143 -9.71 9.50 1.23
CA ARG A 143 -8.36 9.26 0.68
C ARG A 143 -7.26 10.11 1.35
N TYR A 144 -7.56 11.36 1.68
CA TYR A 144 -6.60 12.26 2.34
C TYR A 144 -6.34 11.86 3.80
N LEU A 145 -7.40 11.46 4.51
CA LEU A 145 -7.26 10.94 5.87
C LEU A 145 -6.46 9.63 5.84
N SER A 146 -6.81 8.72 4.94
CA SER A 146 -6.12 7.44 4.77
C SER A 146 -4.63 7.63 4.47
N ASP A 147 -4.28 8.52 3.55
CA ASP A 147 -2.90 8.81 3.18
C ASP A 147 -2.11 9.40 4.37
N ASN A 148 -2.70 10.36 5.09
CA ASN A 148 -2.07 10.93 6.29
C ASN A 148 -1.93 9.91 7.43
N SER A 149 -2.93 9.05 7.64
CA SER A 149 -2.89 7.99 8.63
C SER A 149 -1.85 6.93 8.27
N LEU A 150 -1.76 6.52 7.00
CA LEU A 150 -0.71 5.61 6.52
C LEU A 150 0.67 6.21 6.76
N TYR A 151 0.88 7.48 6.42
CA TYR A 151 2.13 8.17 6.70
C TYR A 151 2.46 8.12 8.19
N SER A 152 1.56 8.56 9.05
CA SER A 152 1.78 8.63 10.49
C SER A 152 2.10 7.26 11.10
N ILE A 153 1.36 6.22 10.72
CA ILE A 153 1.58 4.86 11.22
C ILE A 153 2.89 4.28 10.69
N VAL A 154 3.13 4.36 9.38
CA VAL A 154 4.31 3.76 8.75
C VAL A 154 5.58 4.43 9.24
N SER A 155 5.63 5.77 9.27
CA SER A 155 6.81 6.50 9.72
C SER A 155 7.09 6.27 11.20
N SER A 156 6.07 6.26 12.05
CA SER A 156 6.23 5.99 13.50
C SER A 156 6.72 4.57 13.75
N VAL A 157 6.12 3.56 13.10
CA VAL A 157 6.55 2.16 13.25
C VAL A 157 8.00 1.99 12.79
N LEU A 158 8.36 2.55 11.63
CA LEU A 158 9.74 2.51 11.14
C LEU A 158 10.72 3.22 12.09
N ALA A 159 10.32 4.35 12.68
CA ALA A 159 11.17 5.11 13.59
C ALA A 159 11.57 4.31 14.84
N VAL A 160 10.69 3.45 15.37
CA VAL A 160 10.89 2.83 16.69
C VAL A 160 10.96 1.30 16.72
N TYR A 161 10.47 0.60 15.70
CA TYR A 161 10.45 -0.88 15.69
C TYR A 161 11.31 -1.50 14.59
N ASN A 162 11.96 -2.60 14.93
CA ASN A 162 12.39 -3.62 14.00
C ASN A 162 11.26 -4.62 13.82
N VAL A 163 10.86 -4.86 12.58
CA VAL A 163 9.78 -5.78 12.22
C VAL A 163 10.36 -6.87 11.32
N ASN A 164 10.57 -8.07 11.87
CA ASN A 164 11.24 -9.15 11.16
C ASN A 164 10.30 -10.33 10.92
N ALA A 165 10.58 -11.09 9.86
CA ALA A 165 9.98 -12.39 9.66
C ALA A 165 10.36 -13.34 10.82
N PRO A 166 9.45 -14.24 11.24
CA PRO A 166 9.74 -15.21 12.28
C PRO A 166 10.86 -16.15 11.80
N VAL A 167 11.70 -16.62 12.72
CA VAL A 167 12.77 -17.57 12.39
C VAL A 167 12.28 -19.02 12.44
N ASP A 168 12.91 -19.90 11.68
CA ASP A 168 12.75 -21.35 11.77
C ASP A 168 13.59 -21.96 12.90
N GLU A 169 13.52 -23.28 13.06
CA GLU A 169 14.27 -24.04 14.08
C GLU A 169 15.80 -23.91 13.92
N LEU A 170 16.27 -23.50 12.74
CA LEU A 170 17.67 -23.29 12.40
C LEU A 170 18.08 -21.82 12.51
N GLY A 171 17.18 -20.94 12.98
CA GLY A 171 17.43 -19.51 13.13
C GLY A 171 17.36 -18.71 11.83
N LYS A 172 16.88 -19.29 10.72
CA LYS A 172 16.74 -18.60 9.43
C LYS A 172 15.38 -17.91 9.32
N PRO A 173 15.29 -16.71 8.71
CA PRO A 173 14.01 -16.06 8.46
C PRO A 173 13.09 -16.95 7.61
N LYS A 174 11.87 -17.20 8.10
CA LYS A 174 10.83 -17.88 7.32
C LYS A 174 10.39 -16.97 6.18
N GLN A 175 10.23 -17.55 5.00
CA GLN A 175 9.62 -16.84 3.89
C GLN A 175 8.15 -16.58 4.20
N LEU A 176 7.79 -15.31 4.30
CA LEU A 176 6.42 -14.86 4.46
C LEU A 176 5.76 -14.75 3.08
N GLU A 177 4.50 -15.12 3.00
CA GLU A 177 3.69 -14.99 1.80
C GLU A 177 2.65 -13.88 1.98
N ALA A 178 2.45 -13.07 0.94
CA ALA A 178 1.42 -12.05 0.87
C ALA A 178 0.03 -12.67 0.61
N ASN A 179 -0.47 -13.44 1.57
CA ASN A 179 -1.80 -14.03 1.49
C ASN A 179 -2.86 -13.09 2.07
N TYR A 180 -3.96 -12.90 1.33
CA TYR A 180 -5.04 -11.99 1.70
C TYR A 180 -6.40 -12.70 1.70
N THR A 181 -7.32 -12.19 2.52
CA THR A 181 -8.72 -12.60 2.56
C THR A 181 -9.42 -12.33 1.23
N SER A 182 -10.38 -13.19 0.89
CA SER A 182 -11.43 -12.86 -0.06
C SER A 182 -12.58 -12.15 0.67
N GLY A 183 -13.10 -11.07 0.09
CA GLY A 183 -14.19 -10.30 0.69
C GLY A 183 -14.35 -8.92 0.07
N PHE A 184 -15.27 -8.13 0.62
CA PHE A 184 -15.49 -6.75 0.19
C PHE A 184 -14.25 -5.86 0.42
N LEU A 185 -13.54 -6.09 1.52
CA LEU A 185 -12.23 -5.52 1.81
C LEU A 185 -11.19 -6.63 1.86
N SER A 186 -9.98 -6.31 1.41
CA SER A 186 -8.83 -7.21 1.47
C SER A 186 -8.01 -6.96 2.73
N TYR A 187 -7.79 -8.02 3.50
CA TYR A 187 -6.93 -8.00 4.68
C TYR A 187 -5.86 -9.08 4.54
N PRO A 188 -4.62 -8.85 5.02
CA PRO A 188 -3.66 -9.94 5.16
C PRO A 188 -4.26 -11.07 6.01
N LEU A 189 -4.05 -12.33 5.62
CA LEU A 189 -4.34 -13.47 6.49
C LEU A 189 -3.48 -13.39 7.75
N PRO A 190 -3.89 -13.99 8.88
CA PRO A 190 -3.07 -14.03 10.09
C PRO A 190 -1.66 -14.56 9.79
N PHE A 191 -0.65 -13.78 10.17
CA PHE A 191 0.76 -14.14 10.02
C PHE A 191 1.52 -13.78 11.31
N ASN A 192 2.63 -14.47 11.54
CA ASN A 192 3.53 -14.17 12.66
C ASN A 192 4.67 -13.27 12.18
N CYS A 193 5.11 -12.36 13.05
CA CYS A 193 6.33 -11.58 12.90
C CYS A 193 6.89 -11.25 14.29
N THR A 194 8.16 -10.87 14.36
CA THR A 194 8.74 -10.31 15.58
C THR A 194 8.77 -8.79 15.46
N ILE A 195 8.35 -8.11 16.53
CA ILE A 195 8.30 -6.65 16.63
C ILE A 195 9.05 -6.26 17.90
N GLU A 196 10.17 -5.58 17.75
CA GLU A 196 11.07 -5.24 18.86
C GLU A 196 11.51 -3.78 18.75
N PRO A 197 11.67 -3.04 19.87
CA PRO A 197 12.24 -1.70 19.82
C PRO A 197 13.62 -1.72 19.16
N ARG A 198 13.89 -0.73 18.29
CA ARG A 198 15.19 -0.61 17.59
C ARG A 198 16.35 -0.34 18.54
N SER A 199 16.07 0.36 19.63
CA SER A 199 17.07 0.84 20.59
C SER A 199 16.41 1.23 21.92
N LYS A 200 17.21 1.51 22.94
CA LYS A 200 16.72 2.08 24.22
C LYS A 200 16.04 3.44 24.04
N ALA A 201 16.51 4.27 23.09
CA ALA A 201 15.88 5.55 22.78
C ALA A 201 14.49 5.34 22.16
N ALA A 202 14.38 4.38 21.23
CA ALA A 202 13.10 3.99 20.66
C ALA A 202 12.14 3.44 21.74
N GLU A 203 12.64 2.61 22.67
CA GLU A 203 11.84 2.13 23.80
C GLU A 203 11.33 3.27 24.68
N PHE A 204 12.16 4.28 24.94
CA PHE A 204 11.74 5.47 25.68
C PHE A 204 10.62 6.23 24.97
N LEU A 205 10.73 6.43 23.65
CA LEU A 205 9.68 7.07 22.85
C LEU A 205 8.38 6.27 22.85
N ILE A 206 8.46 4.93 22.77
CA ILE A 206 7.27 4.06 22.82
C ILE A 206 6.56 4.20 24.17
N ARG A 207 7.31 4.18 25.27
CA ARG A 207 6.73 4.25 26.63
C ARG A 207 6.23 5.65 26.99
N GLY A 208 6.90 6.70 26.51
CA GLY A 208 6.53 8.10 26.77
C GLY A 208 5.21 8.54 26.14
N LEU A 209 4.56 7.69 25.33
CA LEU A 209 3.21 7.90 24.80
C LEU A 209 2.10 7.35 25.71
N SER A 210 2.45 6.70 26.83
CA SER A 210 1.49 6.01 27.72
C SER A 210 0.95 6.90 28.86
N ASP A 211 1.36 8.17 28.90
CA ASP A 211 0.92 9.21 29.86
C ASP A 211 0.13 10.31 29.14
#